data_AF-A0A2K3KVM2-F1
#
_entry.id   AF-A0A2K3KVM2-F1
#
_cell.length_a   1.000
_cell.length_b   1.000
_cell.length_c   1.000
_cell.angle_alpha   90.00
_cell.angle_beta   90.00
_cell.angle_gamma   90.00
#
_symmetry.space_group_name_H-M   'P 1'
#
loop_
_entity.id
_entity.type
_entity.pdbx_description
1 polymer ?
#
loop_
_entity_poly.entity_id
_entity_poly.type
_entity_poly.pdbx_seq_one_letter_code
_entity_poly.pdbx_strand_id
1 'polypeptide(L)'
;MKSIEMVKPKQVAQANECGVFLSKYRPLSDDVEWVQKGLVATVLNGEAIPVVQNRLSDAGFSDLILIPMGADKVFVRSLEGADALLIVNGAKEFFKLVFSHWIRWDQDVTPYRRGAWVRLYGVPLNAWNINFFKLCVLDCGSYLRTDKCTADKDRLDFARVLVATPDLGTINSVVTILVDGAQVQIQVVEEWGYALGEDTCLFEEESETEDYYSDLGEG
;
A
#
# COMPACT_ATOMS: atom_id res chain seq x y z
N MET A 1 13.09 -45.67 67.28
CA MET A 1 12.37 -44.44 66.87
C MET A 1 12.26 -44.43 65.35
N LYS A 2 11.03 -44.28 64.84
CA LYS A 2 10.73 -43.97 63.43
C LYS A 2 11.30 -42.59 63.07
N SER A 3 11.67 -42.38 61.80
CA SER A 3 11.24 -41.21 60.98
C SER A 3 11.84 -41.33 59.57
N ILE A 4 11.01 -41.64 58.55
CA ILE A 4 10.31 -40.76 57.60
C ILE A 4 11.11 -40.61 56.29
N GLU A 5 10.60 -41.26 55.23
CA GLU A 5 10.83 -40.83 53.85
C GLU A 5 10.18 -39.45 53.63
N MET A 6 10.89 -38.53 52.98
CA MET A 6 10.25 -37.40 52.30
C MET A 6 10.66 -37.36 50.84
N VAL A 7 9.60 -37.32 50.02
CA VAL A 7 9.52 -37.35 48.58
C VAL A 7 10.08 -36.07 47.94
N LYS A 8 10.76 -36.23 46.80
CA LYS A 8 11.31 -35.18 45.91
C LYS A 8 10.22 -34.26 45.35
N PRO A 9 10.58 -33.05 44.86
CA PRO A 9 10.10 -32.74 43.51
C PRO A 9 11.11 -32.05 42.58
N LYS A 10 11.10 -32.60 41.36
CA LYS A 10 11.12 -31.96 40.03
C LYS A 10 12.16 -30.87 39.74
N GLN A 11 13.09 -31.24 38.86
CA GLN A 11 13.69 -30.30 37.90
C GLN A 11 12.57 -29.48 37.25
N VAL A 12 12.57 -28.18 37.53
CA VAL A 12 11.85 -27.22 36.70
C VAL A 12 12.74 -27.01 35.48
N ALA A 13 12.30 -27.52 34.33
CA ALA A 13 12.81 -27.05 33.06
C ALA A 13 12.56 -25.54 33.02
N GLN A 14 13.63 -24.74 33.15
CA GLN A 14 13.56 -23.32 32.87
C GLN A 14 13.19 -23.20 31.40
N ALA A 15 11.96 -22.73 31.16
CA ALA A 15 11.55 -22.28 29.85
C ALA A 15 12.60 -21.27 29.37
N ASN A 16 13.08 -21.45 28.14
CA ASN A 16 13.83 -20.41 27.44
C ASN A 16 12.87 -19.21 27.32
N GLU A 17 12.98 -18.26 28.24
CA GLU A 17 12.47 -16.92 28.03
C GLU A 17 13.22 -16.38 26.82
N CYS A 18 12.53 -16.35 25.68
CA CYS A 18 12.98 -15.65 24.50
C CYS A 18 13.00 -14.16 24.85
N GLY A 19 14.09 -13.71 25.49
CA GLY A 19 14.29 -12.32 25.86
C GLY A 19 14.28 -11.48 24.59
N VAL A 20 13.24 -10.67 24.41
CA VAL A 20 13.20 -9.65 23.36
C VAL A 20 14.29 -8.63 23.71
N PHE A 21 15.38 -8.63 22.93
CA PHE A 21 16.44 -7.65 23.10
C PHE A 21 15.96 -6.29 22.56
N LEU A 22 15.68 -5.35 23.46
CA LEU A 22 15.35 -3.98 23.09
C LEU A 22 16.63 -3.19 22.82
N SER A 23 16.86 -2.83 21.56
CA SER A 23 17.95 -1.93 21.18
C SER A 23 17.49 -0.48 21.27
N LYS A 24 18.31 0.39 21.86
CA LYS A 24 18.06 1.83 21.93
C LYS A 24 18.87 2.55 20.85
N TYR A 25 18.20 3.39 20.06
CA TYR A 25 18.81 4.23 19.04
C TYR A 25 18.50 5.70 19.29
N ARG A 26 19.40 6.60 18.85
CA ARG A 26 19.16 8.05 18.81
C ARG A 26 19.48 8.52 17.39
N PRO A 27 18.58 9.27 16.74
CA PRO A 27 18.82 9.77 15.39
C PRO A 27 19.96 10.81 15.39
N LEU A 28 20.62 10.95 14.24
CA LEU A 28 21.60 12.00 14.02
C LEU A 28 20.89 13.33 13.80
N SER A 29 21.54 14.44 14.17
CA SER A 29 20.96 15.78 14.01
C SER A 29 20.60 16.06 12.55
N ASP A 30 21.46 15.65 11.62
CA ASP A 30 21.26 15.84 10.19
C ASP A 30 20.00 15.12 9.69
N ASP A 31 19.73 13.90 10.16
CA ASP A 31 18.51 13.15 9.82
C ASP A 31 17.25 13.85 10.35
N VAL A 32 17.34 14.40 11.57
CA VAL A 32 16.25 15.15 12.21
C VAL A 32 15.96 16.45 11.44
N GLU A 33 16.99 17.20 11.07
CA GLU A 33 16.83 18.42 10.28
C GLU A 33 16.30 18.13 8.88
N TRP A 34 16.78 17.06 8.25
CA TRP A 34 16.34 16.63 6.93
C TRP A 34 14.85 16.32 6.93
N VAL A 35 14.38 15.53 7.90
CA VAL A 35 12.98 15.12 7.97
C VAL A 35 12.06 16.27 8.38
N GLN A 36 12.54 17.19 9.24
CA GLN A 36 11.78 18.35 9.69
C GLN A 36 11.46 19.35 8.58
N LYS A 37 12.25 19.40 7.50
CA LYS A 37 12.00 20.29 6.35
C LYS A 37 11.02 19.70 5.33
N GLY A 38 10.70 18.41 5.45
CA GLY A 38 9.72 17.76 4.61
C GLY A 38 8.37 17.57 5.28
N LEU A 39 7.48 16.89 4.57
CA LEU A 39 6.15 16.52 5.03
C LEU A 39 5.79 15.14 4.49
N VAL A 40 4.85 14.48 5.16
CA VAL A 40 4.26 13.24 4.69
C VAL A 40 2.91 13.57 4.05
N ALA A 41 2.69 13.09 2.84
CA ALA A 41 1.43 13.25 2.13
C ALA A 41 0.87 11.89 1.69
N THR A 42 -0.46 11.84 1.55
CA THR A 42 -1.19 10.70 0.99
C THR A 42 -1.67 11.06 -0.41
N VAL A 43 -1.20 10.34 -1.41
CA VAL A 43 -1.57 10.49 -2.82
C VAL A 43 -3.03 10.11 -3.03
N LEU A 44 -3.72 10.88 -3.87
CA LEU A 44 -5.11 10.60 -4.23
C LEU A 44 -5.23 9.35 -5.10
N ASN A 45 -6.29 8.57 -4.86
CA ASN A 45 -6.74 7.47 -5.71
C ASN A 45 -5.65 6.45 -6.10
N GLY A 46 -4.61 6.27 -5.29
CA GLY A 46 -3.51 5.35 -5.61
C GLY A 46 -2.83 5.63 -6.95
N GLU A 47 -2.78 6.90 -7.38
CA GLU A 47 -2.06 7.28 -8.59
C GLU A 47 -0.57 6.91 -8.47
N ALA A 48 0.01 6.46 -9.57
CA ALA A 48 1.42 6.11 -9.61
C ALA A 48 2.29 7.32 -9.26
N ILE A 49 3.29 7.14 -8.39
CA ILE A 49 4.13 8.24 -7.92
C ILE A 49 4.82 9.01 -9.07
N PRO A 50 5.36 8.35 -10.12
CA PRO A 50 5.93 9.06 -11.27
C PRO A 50 4.95 10.01 -11.96
N VAL A 51 3.68 9.61 -12.11
CA VAL A 51 2.61 10.43 -12.70
C VAL A 51 2.33 11.67 -11.85
N VAL A 52 2.31 11.52 -10.52
CA VAL A 52 2.14 12.66 -9.60
C VAL A 52 3.36 13.60 -9.68
N GLN A 53 4.58 13.05 -9.71
CA GLN A 53 5.82 13.83 -9.80
C GLN A 53 5.90 14.65 -11.10
N ASN A 54 5.48 14.07 -12.23
CA ASN A 54 5.42 14.77 -13.51
C ASN A 54 4.43 15.95 -13.44
N ARG A 55 3.23 15.74 -12.89
CA ARG A 55 2.23 16.81 -12.71
C ARG A 55 2.72 17.95 -11.81
N LEU A 56 3.49 17.65 -10.77
CA LEU A 56 4.11 18.70 -9.94
C LEU A 56 5.11 19.52 -10.75
N SER A 57 5.94 18.85 -11.54
CA SER A 57 6.95 19.49 -12.38
C SER A 57 6.31 20.37 -13.46
N ASP A 58 5.27 19.89 -14.13
CA ASP A 58 4.51 20.62 -15.14
C ASP A 58 3.80 21.86 -14.58
N ALA A 59 3.42 21.82 -13.30
CA ALA A 59 2.83 22.96 -12.59
C ALA A 59 3.87 23.96 -12.05
N GLY A 60 5.16 23.74 -12.33
CA GLY A 60 6.26 24.62 -11.92
C GLY A 60 6.87 24.30 -10.56
N PHE A 61 6.54 23.15 -9.95
CA PHE A 61 7.13 22.70 -8.69
C PHE A 61 8.26 21.69 -8.92
N SER A 62 9.18 21.98 -9.84
CA SER A 62 10.30 21.08 -10.21
C SER A 62 11.23 20.75 -9.04
N ASP A 63 11.33 21.65 -8.06
CA ASP A 63 12.19 21.45 -6.90
C ASP A 63 11.54 20.60 -5.80
N LEU A 64 10.23 20.33 -5.89
CA LEU A 64 9.54 19.42 -4.98
C LEU A 64 9.63 17.99 -5.51
N ILE A 65 10.27 17.14 -4.71
CA ILE A 65 10.38 15.72 -5.00
C ILE A 65 9.49 14.89 -4.08
N LEU A 66 8.93 13.83 -4.64
CA LEU A 66 8.16 12.81 -3.96
C LEU A 66 9.04 11.59 -3.74
N ILE A 67 9.32 11.29 -2.48
CA ILE A 67 10.04 10.09 -2.07
C ILE A 67 8.99 9.08 -1.59
N PRO A 68 8.81 7.95 -2.29
CA PRO A 68 7.84 6.93 -1.88
C PRO A 68 8.13 6.41 -0.47
N MET A 69 7.08 6.30 0.36
CA MET A 69 7.14 5.72 1.69
C MET A 69 6.39 4.39 1.79
N GLY A 70 5.94 3.86 0.65
CA GLY A 70 5.07 2.69 0.61
C GLY A 70 3.63 3.06 0.28
N ALA A 71 3.00 2.28 -0.62
CA ALA A 71 1.63 2.39 -1.03
C ALA A 71 1.25 3.82 -1.49
N ASP A 72 0.28 4.45 -0.84
CA ASP A 72 -0.21 5.80 -1.16
C ASP A 72 0.51 6.91 -0.39
N LYS A 73 1.58 6.60 0.36
CA LYS A 73 2.32 7.59 1.15
C LYS A 73 3.60 8.04 0.47
N VAL A 74 3.85 9.34 0.51
CA VAL A 74 5.08 9.96 0.03
C VAL A 74 5.63 10.94 1.06
N PHE A 75 6.95 11.00 1.15
CA PHE A 75 7.66 12.09 1.78
C PHE A 75 7.95 13.15 0.74
N VAL A 76 7.45 14.36 0.96
CA VAL A 76 7.63 15.50 0.06
C VAL A 76 8.72 16.40 0.62
N ARG A 77 9.71 16.73 -0.20
CA ARG A 77 10.78 17.67 0.17
C ARG A 77 11.21 18.55 -0.98
N SER A 78 11.82 19.68 -0.66
CA SER A 78 12.53 20.51 -1.63
C SER A 78 13.95 20.01 -1.85
N LEU A 79 14.42 20.02 -3.10
CA LEU A 79 15.82 19.81 -3.46
C LEU A 79 16.73 20.93 -2.96
N GLU A 80 16.23 22.17 -2.95
CA GLU A 80 16.95 23.36 -2.48
C GLU A 80 16.94 23.50 -0.94
N GLY A 81 16.27 22.60 -0.24
CA GLY A 81 16.18 22.61 1.23
C GLY A 81 15.18 23.63 1.80
N ALA A 82 14.29 24.15 0.96
CA ALA A 82 13.14 24.94 1.41
C ALA A 82 12.14 24.08 2.20
N ASP A 83 11.37 24.71 3.09
CA ASP A 83 10.34 24.03 3.87
C ASP A 83 9.16 23.65 2.97
N ALA A 84 8.98 22.34 2.73
CA ALA A 84 7.97 21.82 1.82
C ALA A 84 6.55 22.19 2.27
N LEU A 85 6.31 22.31 3.58
CA LEU A 85 4.97 22.62 4.11
C LEU A 85 4.57 24.05 3.75
N LEU A 86 5.52 24.98 3.71
CA LEU A 86 5.27 26.36 3.28
C LEU A 86 4.89 26.42 1.80
N ILE A 87 5.60 25.66 0.96
CA ILE A 87 5.32 25.60 -0.49
C ILE A 87 3.93 25.00 -0.72
N VAL A 88 3.63 23.84 -0.10
CA VAL A 88 2.35 23.15 -0.26
C VAL A 88 1.19 24.00 0.24
N ASN A 89 1.33 24.70 1.37
CA ASN A 89 0.28 25.58 1.87
C ASN A 89 0.14 26.87 1.04
N GLY A 90 1.21 27.35 0.43
CA GLY A 90 1.18 28.51 -0.48
C GLY A 90 0.34 28.26 -1.74
N ALA A 91 0.31 27.01 -2.22
CA ALA A 91 -0.50 26.58 -3.37
C ALA A 91 -1.52 25.49 -3.00
N LYS A 92 -2.15 25.62 -1.82
CA LYS A 92 -3.01 24.58 -1.22
C LYS A 92 -4.06 24.01 -2.17
N GLU A 93 -4.74 24.85 -2.95
CA GLU A 93 -5.81 24.39 -3.84
C GLU A 93 -5.30 23.51 -4.99
N PHE A 94 -4.07 23.76 -5.46
CA PHE A 94 -3.42 22.86 -6.42
C PHE A 94 -3.08 21.52 -5.75
N PHE A 95 -2.47 21.54 -4.55
CA PHE A 95 -2.06 20.30 -3.89
C PHE A 95 -3.23 19.42 -3.44
N LYS A 96 -4.42 19.99 -3.22
CA LYS A 96 -5.66 19.20 -3.03
C LYS A 96 -6.05 18.35 -4.24
N LEU A 97 -5.52 18.63 -5.43
CA LEU A 97 -5.75 17.84 -6.64
C LEU A 97 -4.88 16.58 -6.69
N VAL A 98 -3.81 16.52 -5.89
CA VAL A 98 -2.85 15.39 -5.87
C VAL A 98 -2.78 14.68 -4.52
N PHE A 99 -3.04 15.38 -3.42
CA PHE A 99 -2.98 14.84 -2.07
C PHE A 99 -4.31 14.93 -1.33
N SER A 100 -4.70 13.84 -0.67
CA SER A 100 -5.88 13.79 0.19
C SER A 100 -5.60 14.32 1.60
N HIS A 101 -4.36 14.14 2.06
CA HIS A 101 -3.91 14.53 3.38
C HIS A 101 -2.41 14.84 3.32
N TRP A 102 -1.97 15.83 4.10
CA TRP A 102 -0.55 16.07 4.33
C TRP A 102 -0.34 16.66 5.72
N ILE A 103 0.79 16.29 6.32
CA ILE A 103 1.19 16.75 7.64
C ILE A 103 2.70 16.88 7.69
N ARG A 104 3.22 17.82 8.50
CA ARG A 104 4.65 17.84 8.80
C ARG A 104 5.03 16.48 9.37
N TRP A 105 6.20 15.96 8.97
CA TRP A 105 6.64 14.70 9.56
C TRP A 105 6.72 14.84 11.09
N ASP A 106 6.14 13.87 11.78
CA ASP A 106 6.17 13.74 13.24
C ASP A 106 6.68 12.34 13.60
N GLN A 107 7.02 12.13 14.87
CA GLN A 107 7.61 10.90 15.41
C GLN A 107 6.66 9.69 15.38
N ASP A 108 5.40 9.88 14.97
CA ASP A 108 4.44 8.78 14.86
C ASP A 108 4.84 7.83 13.74
N VAL A 109 5.36 6.68 14.14
CA VAL A 109 5.71 5.56 13.26
C VAL A 109 4.42 5.02 12.67
N THR A 110 4.04 5.52 11.50
CA THR A 110 2.97 4.90 10.74
C THR A 110 3.49 3.55 10.22
N PRO A 111 2.78 2.43 10.46
CA PRO A 111 3.23 1.13 9.95
C PRO A 111 3.44 1.19 8.44
N TYR A 112 4.56 0.64 7.97
CA TYR A 112 4.85 0.53 6.55
C TYR A 112 3.75 -0.28 5.86
N ARG A 113 3.39 0.14 4.64
CA ARG A 113 2.46 -0.56 3.77
C ARG A 113 3.02 -0.53 2.36
N ARG A 114 2.77 -1.56 1.58
CA ARG A 114 3.10 -1.60 0.15
C ARG A 114 1.83 -1.58 -0.70
N GLY A 115 1.92 -1.07 -1.91
CA GLY A 115 0.91 -1.25 -2.95
C GLY A 115 1.02 -2.67 -3.54
N ALA A 116 -0.12 -3.34 -3.71
CA ALA A 116 -0.20 -4.64 -4.35
C ALA A 116 -1.43 -4.72 -5.25
N TRP A 117 -1.27 -5.16 -6.50
CA TRP A 117 -2.41 -5.51 -7.34
C TRP A 117 -2.94 -6.88 -6.94
N VAL A 118 -4.25 -6.95 -6.68
CA VAL A 118 -4.97 -8.19 -6.41
C VAL A 118 -6.09 -8.39 -7.42
N ARG A 119 -6.33 -9.65 -7.77
CA ARG A 119 -7.47 -10.12 -8.55
C ARG A 119 -8.52 -10.69 -7.61
N LEU A 120 -9.76 -10.26 -7.80
CA LEU A 120 -10.95 -10.72 -7.11
C LEU A 120 -11.73 -11.64 -8.05
N TYR A 121 -11.66 -12.95 -7.82
CA TYR A 121 -12.40 -13.93 -8.61
C TYR A 121 -13.73 -14.29 -7.93
N GLY A 122 -14.75 -14.55 -8.74
CA GLY A 122 -16.08 -14.95 -8.25
C GLY A 122 -16.98 -13.78 -7.84
N VAL A 123 -16.64 -12.55 -8.23
CA VAL A 123 -17.45 -11.36 -7.96
C VAL A 123 -18.84 -11.50 -8.62
N PRO A 124 -19.94 -11.37 -7.87
CA PRO A 124 -21.28 -11.38 -8.44
C PRO A 124 -21.52 -10.18 -9.35
N LEU A 125 -22.16 -10.40 -10.51
CA LEU A 125 -22.45 -9.33 -11.48
C LEU A 125 -23.37 -8.25 -10.91
N ASN A 126 -24.32 -8.62 -10.04
CA ASN A 126 -25.20 -7.68 -9.34
C ASN A 126 -24.47 -6.86 -8.26
N ALA A 127 -23.24 -7.22 -7.91
CA ALA A 127 -22.39 -6.54 -6.94
C ALA A 127 -21.10 -5.96 -7.56
N TRP A 128 -20.99 -5.87 -8.89
CA TRP A 128 -19.80 -5.38 -9.57
C TRP A 128 -19.66 -3.85 -9.47
N ASN A 129 -19.19 -3.38 -8.32
CA ASN A 129 -18.95 -1.96 -8.05
C ASN A 129 -17.86 -1.76 -6.98
N ILE A 130 -17.33 -0.54 -6.90
CA ILE A 130 -16.23 -0.17 -6.00
C ILE A 130 -16.54 -0.46 -4.52
N ASN A 131 -17.80 -0.28 -4.07
CA ASN A 131 -18.14 -0.53 -2.67
C ASN A 131 -18.02 -2.02 -2.33
N PHE A 132 -18.39 -2.90 -3.25
CA PHE A 132 -18.19 -4.34 -3.08
C PHE A 132 -16.71 -4.72 -3.13
N PHE A 133 -15.93 -4.13 -4.04
CA PHE A 133 -14.48 -4.36 -4.09
C PHE A 133 -13.78 -3.96 -2.79
N LYS A 134 -14.16 -2.82 -2.20
CA LYS A 134 -13.68 -2.39 -0.89
C LYS A 134 -13.96 -3.41 0.22
N LEU A 135 -15.14 -4.03 0.20
CA LEU A 135 -15.48 -5.10 1.15
C LEU A 135 -14.61 -6.35 0.93
N CYS A 136 -14.33 -6.72 -0.32
CA CYS A 136 -13.54 -7.91 -0.64
C CYS A 136 -12.09 -7.83 -0.13
N VAL A 137 -11.51 -6.63 -0.10
CA VAL A 137 -10.09 -6.43 0.26
C VAL A 137 -9.89 -5.99 1.71
N LEU A 138 -10.97 -5.86 2.49
CA LEU A 138 -10.93 -5.28 3.83
C LEU A 138 -9.92 -5.99 4.76
N ASP A 139 -9.83 -7.31 4.65
CA ASP A 139 -8.97 -8.13 5.50
C ASP A 139 -7.50 -8.13 5.06
N CYS A 140 -7.21 -7.82 3.79
CA CYS A 140 -5.84 -7.84 3.25
C CYS A 140 -5.24 -6.44 3.04
N GLY A 141 -6.03 -5.37 3.12
CA GLY A 141 -5.52 -4.01 2.96
C GLY A 141 -6.61 -2.95 2.85
N SER A 142 -6.21 -1.74 2.46
CA SER A 142 -7.15 -0.69 2.09
C SER A 142 -7.15 -0.51 0.59
N TYR A 143 -8.34 -0.46 0.01
CA TYR A 143 -8.55 -0.13 -1.39
C TYR A 143 -7.87 1.20 -1.76
N LEU A 144 -7.11 1.20 -2.86
CA LEU A 144 -6.55 2.40 -3.47
C LEU A 144 -7.24 2.74 -4.78
N ARG A 145 -7.26 1.80 -5.74
CA ARG A 145 -7.91 1.98 -7.04
C ARG A 145 -8.28 0.65 -7.70
N THR A 146 -9.01 0.75 -8.81
CA THR A 146 -9.39 -0.35 -9.70
C THR A 146 -8.85 -0.04 -11.09
N ASP A 147 -8.45 -1.05 -11.84
CA ASP A 147 -8.03 -0.86 -13.24
C ASP A 147 -9.22 -0.44 -14.13
N LYS A 148 -8.91 0.15 -15.28
CA LYS A 148 -9.94 0.62 -16.20
C LYS A 148 -10.85 -0.51 -16.69
N CYS A 149 -10.27 -1.65 -17.09
CA CYS A 149 -11.03 -2.79 -17.60
C CYS A 149 -12.10 -3.30 -16.62
N THR A 150 -11.79 -3.33 -15.32
CA THR A 150 -12.77 -3.70 -14.29
C THR A 150 -13.81 -2.60 -14.08
N ALA A 151 -13.41 -1.33 -14.09
CA ALA A 151 -14.30 -0.20 -13.87
C ALA A 151 -15.34 -0.04 -15.00
N ASP A 152 -14.89 -0.18 -16.26
CA ASP A 152 -15.70 -0.05 -17.47
C ASP A 152 -16.48 -1.33 -17.80
N LYS A 153 -16.20 -2.43 -17.08
CA LYS A 153 -16.78 -3.77 -17.28
C LYS A 153 -16.44 -4.40 -18.63
N ASP A 154 -15.30 -4.03 -19.21
CA ASP A 154 -14.74 -4.68 -20.41
C ASP A 154 -14.38 -6.15 -20.11
N ARG A 155 -14.07 -6.44 -18.83
CA ARG A 155 -13.77 -7.78 -18.32
C ARG A 155 -14.59 -8.07 -17.06
N LEU A 156 -15.12 -9.29 -16.97
CA LEU A 156 -15.97 -9.76 -15.86
C LEU A 156 -15.57 -11.12 -15.26
N ASP A 157 -14.45 -11.72 -15.70
CA ASP A 157 -13.90 -12.96 -15.12
C ASP A 157 -13.19 -12.70 -13.76
N PHE A 158 -12.61 -11.52 -13.57
CA PHE A 158 -12.13 -11.00 -12.29
C PHE A 158 -12.12 -9.47 -12.25
N ALA A 159 -12.26 -8.93 -11.04
CA ALA A 159 -11.98 -7.52 -10.78
C ALA A 159 -10.52 -7.34 -10.34
N ARG A 160 -9.82 -6.33 -10.87
CA ARG A 160 -8.42 -6.04 -10.53
C ARG A 160 -8.34 -4.76 -9.70
N VAL A 161 -7.76 -4.86 -8.52
CA VAL A 161 -7.79 -3.81 -7.49
C VAL A 161 -6.39 -3.60 -6.92
N LEU A 162 -5.96 -2.34 -6.82
CA LEU A 162 -4.75 -1.96 -6.12
C LEU A 162 -5.09 -1.73 -4.65
N VAL A 163 -4.33 -2.36 -3.75
CA VAL A 163 -4.52 -2.23 -2.31
C VAL A 163 -3.24 -1.75 -1.65
N ALA A 164 -3.36 -0.94 -0.60
CA ALA A 164 -2.30 -0.72 0.37
C ALA A 164 -2.37 -1.84 1.42
N THR A 165 -1.33 -2.65 1.55
CA THR A 165 -1.31 -3.78 2.50
C THR A 165 -0.13 -3.67 3.46
N PRO A 166 -0.32 -3.97 4.77
CA PRO A 166 0.79 -4.17 5.69
C PRO A 166 1.45 -5.55 5.52
N ASP A 167 0.84 -6.47 4.77
CA ASP A 167 1.38 -7.80 4.54
C ASP A 167 2.55 -7.74 3.55
N LEU A 168 3.71 -8.22 3.97
CA LEU A 168 4.92 -8.29 3.14
C LEU A 168 4.99 -9.60 2.35
N GLY A 169 4.17 -10.60 2.70
CA GLY A 169 3.99 -11.83 1.95
C GLY A 169 3.00 -11.67 0.79
N THR A 170 2.90 -12.72 -0.02
CA THR A 170 1.94 -12.79 -1.13
C THR A 170 0.51 -12.96 -0.62
N ILE A 171 -0.40 -12.09 -1.05
CA ILE A 171 -1.82 -12.22 -0.72
C ILE A 171 -2.42 -13.38 -1.52
N ASN A 172 -2.92 -14.39 -0.80
CA ASN A 172 -3.74 -15.45 -1.37
C ASN A 172 -4.75 -15.89 -0.31
N SER A 173 -5.97 -15.37 -0.40
CA SER A 173 -7.00 -15.59 0.61
C SER A 173 -8.38 -15.76 -0.02
N VAL A 174 -9.32 -16.22 0.80
CA VAL A 174 -10.74 -16.34 0.44
C VAL A 174 -11.54 -15.51 1.43
N VAL A 175 -12.37 -14.61 0.92
CA VAL A 175 -13.28 -13.80 1.70
C VAL A 175 -14.71 -14.24 1.42
N THR A 176 -15.51 -14.44 2.47
CA THR A 176 -16.93 -14.81 2.35
C THR A 176 -17.79 -13.60 2.69
N ILE A 177 -18.62 -13.15 1.74
CA ILE A 177 -19.49 -11.98 1.89
C ILE A 177 -20.95 -12.40 1.69
N LEU A 178 -21.86 -11.77 2.43
CA LEU A 178 -23.30 -11.94 2.25
C LEU A 178 -23.82 -10.90 1.24
N VAL A 179 -24.35 -11.35 0.11
CA VAL A 179 -24.97 -10.51 -0.93
C VAL A 179 -26.44 -10.92 -1.05
N ASP A 180 -27.35 -10.00 -0.72
CA ASP A 180 -28.80 -10.23 -0.77
C ASP A 180 -29.26 -11.52 -0.05
N GLY A 181 -28.60 -11.86 1.06
CA GLY A 181 -28.89 -13.07 1.85
C GLY A 181 -28.21 -14.35 1.37
N ALA A 182 -27.49 -14.32 0.24
CA ALA A 182 -26.67 -15.43 -0.25
C ALA A 182 -25.20 -15.23 0.12
N GLN A 183 -24.54 -16.29 0.59
CA GLN A 183 -23.09 -16.26 0.82
C GLN A 183 -22.36 -16.47 -0.50
N VAL A 184 -21.40 -15.58 -0.78
CA VAL A 184 -20.50 -15.67 -1.94
C VAL A 184 -19.07 -15.73 -1.44
N GLN A 185 -18.26 -16.56 -2.08
CA GLN A 185 -16.84 -16.67 -1.80
C GLN A 185 -16.06 -15.96 -2.90
N ILE A 186 -15.20 -15.03 -2.49
CA ILE A 186 -14.34 -14.27 -3.37
C ILE A 186 -12.90 -14.72 -3.13
N GLN A 187 -12.23 -15.23 -4.16
CA GLN A 187 -10.80 -15.51 -4.09
C GLN A 187 -10.05 -14.21 -4.34
N VAL A 188 -9.19 -13.81 -3.41
CA VAL A 188 -8.31 -12.66 -3.50
C VAL A 188 -6.90 -13.16 -3.73
N VAL A 189 -6.34 -12.88 -4.91
CA VAL A 189 -5.01 -13.36 -5.31
C VAL A 189 -4.18 -12.19 -5.79
N GLU A 190 -3.01 -11.99 -5.20
CA GLU A 190 -2.02 -11.03 -5.67
C GLU A 190 -1.51 -11.40 -7.07
N GLU A 191 -1.33 -10.40 -7.93
CA GLU A 191 -0.74 -10.60 -9.25
C GLU A 191 0.75 -10.92 -9.14
N TRP A 192 1.17 -11.97 -9.84
CA TRP A 192 2.57 -12.34 -9.98
C TRP A 192 3.25 -11.43 -11.02
N GLY A 193 4.50 -11.04 -10.78
CA GLY A 193 5.27 -10.18 -11.68
C GLY A 193 6.16 -9.18 -10.96
N TYR A 194 5.93 -8.98 -9.66
CA TYR A 194 6.71 -8.13 -8.77
C TYR A 194 7.43 -9.01 -7.73
N ALA A 195 8.66 -8.68 -7.33
CA ALA A 195 9.36 -9.42 -6.29
C ALA A 195 8.64 -9.29 -4.93
N LEU A 196 8.84 -10.25 -4.01
CA LEU A 196 8.24 -10.21 -2.67
C LEU A 196 8.53 -8.87 -1.97
N GLY A 197 7.47 -8.14 -1.63
CA GLY A 197 7.57 -6.86 -0.94
C GLY A 197 7.78 -5.64 -1.84
N GLU A 198 7.79 -5.81 -3.17
CA GLU A 198 7.77 -4.67 -4.09
C GLU A 198 6.44 -3.90 -3.97
N ASP A 199 6.56 -2.58 -4.11
CA ASP A 199 5.46 -1.65 -4.01
C ASP A 199 5.01 -1.23 -5.41
N THR A 200 3.82 -1.65 -5.81
CA THR A 200 3.33 -1.35 -7.16
C THR A 200 2.96 0.11 -7.39
N CYS A 201 2.84 0.92 -6.33
CA CYS A 201 2.59 2.36 -6.49
C CYS A 201 3.79 3.10 -7.13
N LEU A 202 4.95 2.46 -7.25
CA LEU A 202 6.16 3.01 -7.83
C LEU A 202 6.18 3.05 -9.36
N PHE A 203 5.30 2.30 -10.01
CA PHE A 203 5.32 2.12 -11.47
C PHE A 203 4.07 2.73 -12.12
N GLU A 204 4.25 3.28 -13.32
CA GLU A 204 3.11 3.57 -14.19
C GLU A 204 2.51 2.25 -14.67
N GLU A 205 1.19 2.20 -14.85
CA GLU A 205 0.61 1.05 -15.55
C GLU A 205 1.09 1.09 -16.99
N GLU A 206 1.83 0.07 -17.43
CA GLU A 206 1.99 -0.20 -18.85
C GLU A 206 0.58 -0.41 -19.40
N SER A 207 0.10 0.54 -20.20
CA SER A 207 -1.06 0.28 -21.04
C SER A 207 -0.70 -0.93 -21.90
N GLU A 208 -1.43 -2.02 -21.79
CA GLU A 208 -1.38 -3.10 -22.77
C GLU A 208 -1.66 -2.45 -24.14
N THR A 209 -0.62 -2.07 -24.87
CA THR A 209 -0.75 -1.69 -26.25
C THR A 209 -1.13 -2.97 -26.97
N GLU A 210 -2.38 -3.02 -27.43
CA GLU A 210 -2.86 -4.00 -28.38
C GLU A 210 -1.93 -3.98 -29.60
N ASP A 211 -0.90 -4.83 -29.61
CA ASP A 211 -0.19 -5.25 -30.81
C ASP A 211 -1.10 -6.16 -31.64
N TYR A 212 -2.29 -5.65 -31.99
CA TYR A 212 -3.12 -6.16 -33.09
C TYR A 212 -2.65 -5.48 -34.38
N TYR A 213 -1.39 -5.69 -34.77
CA TYR A 213 -1.04 -5.57 -36.18
C TYR A 213 -1.27 -6.93 -36.85
N SER A 214 -2.39 -6.95 -37.56
CA SER A 214 -2.88 -7.99 -38.46
C SER A 214 -1.77 -8.59 -39.33
N ASP A 215 -1.45 -9.85 -39.10
CA ASP A 215 -0.89 -10.74 -40.13
C ASP A 215 -2.04 -11.17 -41.05
N LEU A 216 -2.48 -10.26 -41.92
CA LEU A 216 -3.36 -10.54 -43.05
C LEU A 216 -2.93 -9.66 -44.23
N GLY A 217 -1.85 -10.09 -44.88
CA GLY A 217 -1.50 -9.70 -46.23
C GLY A 217 -1.26 -10.94 -47.08
N GLU A 218 -2.33 -11.56 -47.59
CA GLU A 218 -2.22 -12.43 -48.78
C GLU A 218 -2.18 -11.57 -50.04
N GLY A 219 -1.28 -11.93 -50.97
CA GLY A 219 -1.15 -11.33 -52.30
C GLY A 219 0.13 -11.72 -53.00
#